data_AF-A0A7S0LV20-F1
#
_entry.id   AF-A0A7S0LV20-F1
#
_cell.length_a   1.000
_cell.length_b   1.000
_cell.length_c   1.000
_cell.angle_alpha   90.00
_cell.angle_beta   90.00
_cell.angle_gamma   90.00
#
_symmetry.space_group_name_H-M   'P 1'
#
loop_
_entity.id
_entity.type
_entity.pdbx_description
1 polymer ?
#
loop_
_entity_poly.entity_id
_entity_poly.type
_entity_poly.pdbx_seq_one_letter_code
_entity_poly.pdbx_strand_id
1 'polypeptide(L)'
;MNSMISSMSIKIPYFNSPMNSEDAKNKTTPQHSVCGRLSASADQSNLSACADLTNNPELRQSTALTSEPTSPKHAHSPAEQVAFQLETTSNRACVDASPEEAVSRNGKVIHVLKRDGRLQPLSPIKLQTRLARLMGGLNAEFVSFEIVVVKVVNGAFDGCRSSELDSLAAETAAYLAMEHPDYSLLAARVAVSALHKATVPSFSATMERLFAYAYPGTGEALPRIAGDVMEVVRAHAAVLDAAVVEARDLSLDYFGFKTLEKAYLLRLDGRVVERPQHMLMRVAVGIHKADVASAIRTYDYMSLKYFTHATPTLFNAGTPNAQLSSCFLLQIRDNSVEAIYDTLRQCATISSEAGGIGFSAHKIWARGSSKAAQGGVNGLVPTLRVFNATARLCDQGAGKRPGAFAVYLEPWHAEVFEFLELRKNTGAEECRARDLFYALWIPDLFMQRVKEDGPWSLMCPSDAPGLSDVYGPRFDALYTDYEARGVARRVIRARDLWTCIVDSQVESGTPYLLYKDAANAKSNQQNLGTIKCSNLCTEIVEYTAPDEVAVCNL
;
A
#
# COMPACT_ATOMS: atom_id res chain seq x y z
N MET A 1 -37.88 32.70 -29.39
CA MET A 1 -38.89 31.65 -29.13
C MET A 1 -38.58 31.06 -27.77
N ASN A 2 -39.50 31.30 -26.84
CA ASN A 2 -39.38 31.02 -25.41
C ASN A 2 -39.63 29.55 -25.07
N SER A 3 -39.07 29.16 -23.93
CA SER A 3 -39.58 28.20 -22.93
C SER A 3 -39.09 26.76 -22.95
N MET A 4 -38.95 26.26 -21.71
CA MET A 4 -38.66 24.89 -21.26
C MET A 4 -37.18 24.52 -21.40
N ILE A 5 -36.40 24.42 -20.31
CA ILE A 5 -36.49 23.31 -19.35
C ILE A 5 -36.21 23.81 -17.92
N SER A 6 -37.13 23.42 -17.05
CA SER A 6 -37.13 23.64 -15.60
C SER A 6 -36.16 22.70 -14.89
N SER A 7 -35.56 23.24 -13.84
CA SER A 7 -34.81 22.59 -12.76
C SER A 7 -35.36 21.25 -12.29
N MET A 8 -34.51 20.23 -12.24
CA MET A 8 -34.68 19.03 -11.41
C MET A 8 -33.62 19.03 -10.32
N SER A 9 -34.01 19.49 -9.13
CA SER A 9 -33.27 19.28 -7.88
C SER A 9 -33.65 17.90 -7.33
N ILE A 10 -32.68 17.00 -7.26
CA ILE A 10 -32.83 15.68 -6.63
C ILE A 10 -32.80 15.87 -5.11
N LYS A 11 -33.95 15.67 -4.45
CA LYS A 11 -34.07 15.58 -2.99
C LYS A 11 -33.72 14.17 -2.53
N ILE A 12 -32.73 14.05 -1.67
CA ILE A 12 -32.37 12.83 -0.93
C ILE A 12 -33.32 12.73 0.28
N PRO A 13 -34.11 11.66 0.46
CA PRO A 13 -34.93 11.50 1.66
C PRO A 13 -34.09 10.94 2.82
N TYR A 14 -33.91 11.77 3.85
CA TYR A 14 -33.51 11.33 5.19
C TYR A 14 -34.63 10.49 5.81
N PHE A 15 -34.33 9.24 6.17
CA PHE A 15 -35.19 8.43 7.05
C PHE A 15 -34.87 8.78 8.50
N ASN A 16 -35.81 9.46 9.17
CA ASN A 16 -35.88 9.60 10.62
C ASN A 16 -37.31 9.21 11.03
N SER A 17 -37.45 8.16 11.81
CA SER A 17 -38.69 7.86 12.56
C SER A 17 -38.36 7.86 14.06
N PRO A 18 -39.08 8.63 14.88
CA PRO A 18 -39.07 8.51 16.34
C PRO A 18 -40.33 7.81 16.89
N MET A 19 -40.23 7.41 18.16
CA MET A 19 -41.30 7.04 19.13
C MET A 19 -41.97 5.66 18.94
N ASN A 20 -42.29 4.86 19.97
CA ASN A 20 -42.57 5.15 21.39
C ASN A 20 -42.31 3.95 22.32
N SER A 21 -42.05 4.28 23.57
CA SER A 21 -42.03 3.44 24.78
C SER A 21 -43.41 3.34 25.43
N GLU A 22 -43.74 2.17 26.00
CA GLU A 22 -44.67 1.90 27.13
C GLU A 22 -44.88 0.35 27.14
N ASP A 23 -44.95 -0.42 28.22
CA ASP A 23 -44.84 -0.25 29.67
C ASP A 23 -44.91 -1.69 30.24
N ALA A 24 -44.12 -2.07 31.27
CA ALA A 24 -44.41 -3.18 32.22
C ALA A 24 -43.23 -3.55 33.15
N LYS A 25 -43.08 -2.74 34.20
CA LYS A 25 -42.96 -3.09 35.63
C LYS A 25 -42.57 -4.54 36.07
N ASN A 26 -41.60 -4.54 36.99
CA ASN A 26 -41.54 -5.27 38.28
C ASN A 26 -41.12 -6.76 38.32
N LYS A 27 -39.95 -7.05 38.93
CA LYS A 27 -39.82 -7.58 40.31
C LYS A 27 -38.39 -7.98 40.72
N THR A 28 -37.89 -7.28 41.75
CA THR A 28 -37.21 -7.78 42.98
C THR A 28 -36.05 -8.79 42.90
N THR A 29 -34.89 -8.31 43.32
CA THR A 29 -33.80 -9.04 44.01
C THR A 29 -34.28 -9.76 45.28
N PRO A 30 -33.50 -10.75 45.78
CA PRO A 30 -32.77 -10.45 47.01
C PRO A 30 -31.33 -10.99 47.05
N GLN A 31 -30.53 -10.29 47.86
CA GLN A 31 -29.21 -10.67 48.34
C GLN A 31 -29.28 -11.88 49.29
N HIS A 32 -28.22 -12.69 49.34
CA HIS A 32 -27.70 -13.23 50.59
C HIS A 32 -26.20 -13.50 50.51
N SER A 33 -25.57 -13.30 51.67
CA SER A 33 -24.16 -13.21 52.01
C SER A 33 -23.62 -14.51 52.64
N VAL A 34 -22.33 -14.44 53.04
CA VAL A 34 -21.58 -15.30 54.00
C VAL A 34 -20.82 -16.46 53.33
N CYS A 35 -19.49 -16.43 53.15
CA CYS A 35 -18.33 -16.38 54.08
C CYS A 35 -17.90 -17.76 54.63
N GLY A 36 -16.60 -18.09 54.51
CA GLY A 36 -15.90 -19.18 55.19
C GLY A 36 -14.79 -19.79 54.32
N ARG A 37 -13.59 -19.21 54.25
CA ARG A 37 -12.38 -19.48 55.07
C ARG A 37 -11.81 -20.90 54.96
N LEU A 38 -10.54 -20.98 54.53
CA LEU A 38 -9.36 -21.64 55.16
C LEU A 38 -8.20 -21.52 54.11
N SER A 39 -7.23 -20.60 54.28
CA SER A 39 -5.90 -20.79 54.93
C SER A 39 -5.06 -21.90 54.26
N ALA A 40 -3.79 -21.74 53.86
CA ALA A 40 -2.72 -20.87 54.35
C ALA A 40 -1.51 -20.83 53.37
N SER A 41 -0.72 -19.75 53.48
CA SER A 41 0.76 -19.63 53.36
C SER A 41 1.46 -20.05 52.06
N ALA A 42 2.44 -19.34 51.50
CA ALA A 42 3.35 -18.32 52.05
C ALA A 42 4.00 -17.47 50.91
N ASP A 43 4.60 -16.36 51.37
CA ASP A 43 5.66 -15.51 50.77
C ASP A 43 5.28 -14.57 49.62
N GLN A 44 5.10 -13.26 49.89
CA GLN A 44 6.14 -12.21 50.09
C GLN A 44 7.08 -12.12 48.87
N SER A 45 7.17 -11.01 48.13
CA SER A 45 7.23 -9.62 48.59
C SER A 45 7.20 -8.62 47.40
N ASN A 46 6.74 -7.40 47.71
CA ASN A 46 7.13 -6.10 47.14
C ASN A 46 6.81 -5.86 45.64
N LEU A 47 5.98 -4.90 45.21
CA LEU A 47 5.93 -3.49 45.61
C LEU A 47 4.70 -2.82 44.97
N SER A 48 4.07 -1.95 45.77
CA SER A 48 3.03 -0.96 45.48
C SER A 48 3.34 -0.11 44.24
N ALA A 49 2.42 0.09 43.30
CA ALA A 49 1.17 0.86 43.41
C ALA A 49 1.40 2.36 43.62
N CYS A 50 0.94 3.17 42.67
CA CYS A 50 -0.12 4.15 42.94
C CYS A 50 -0.68 4.69 41.62
N ALA A 51 -1.99 4.56 41.50
CA ALA A 51 -2.81 5.09 40.43
C ALA A 51 -3.58 6.33 40.95
N ASP A 52 -3.87 7.23 40.02
CA ASP A 52 -5.22 7.79 39.78
C ASP A 52 -5.84 8.90 40.65
N LEU A 53 -6.42 9.86 39.90
CA LEU A 53 -7.65 10.68 40.10
C LEU A 53 -7.54 12.21 40.30
N THR A 54 -7.79 12.92 39.18
CA THR A 54 -8.83 13.94 38.89
C THR A 54 -9.49 14.83 39.96
N ASN A 55 -9.68 16.11 39.55
CA ASN A 55 -10.90 16.97 39.60
C ASN A 55 -11.02 18.19 40.56
N ASN A 56 -11.26 19.35 39.90
CA ASN A 56 -12.21 20.47 40.18
C ASN A 56 -11.82 21.70 41.07
N PRO A 57 -12.53 22.86 40.93
CA PRO A 57 -11.93 24.19 40.67
C PRO A 57 -12.44 25.32 41.63
N GLU A 58 -12.21 26.57 41.21
CA GLU A 58 -12.74 27.87 41.73
C GLU A 58 -12.02 28.54 42.93
N LEU A 59 -11.54 29.78 42.73
CA LEU A 59 -11.78 30.95 43.61
C LEU A 59 -11.15 32.28 43.08
N ARG A 60 -12.05 33.19 42.66
CA ARG A 60 -12.17 34.67 42.90
C ARG A 60 -11.03 35.68 42.61
N GLN A 61 -11.32 36.54 41.61
CA GLN A 61 -11.51 38.02 41.60
C GLN A 61 -10.51 39.04 42.25
N SER A 62 -10.29 40.11 41.45
CA SER A 62 -9.93 41.52 41.76
C SER A 62 -8.45 41.76 42.13
N THR A 63 -7.72 42.81 41.72
CA THR A 63 -8.00 44.25 41.45
C THR A 63 -6.87 44.85 40.59
N ALA A 64 -7.14 45.93 39.87
CA ALA A 64 -6.14 46.76 39.19
C ALA A 64 -5.42 47.73 40.16
N LEU A 65 -4.12 47.98 39.97
CA LEU A 65 -3.43 49.29 40.12
C LEU A 65 -1.91 49.17 39.82
N THR A 66 -1.49 49.99 38.84
CA THR A 66 -0.18 50.61 38.56
C THR A 66 1.06 50.30 39.42
N SER A 67 2.15 49.88 38.76
CA SER A 67 3.52 50.43 38.94
C SER A 67 4.52 49.77 37.97
N GLU A 68 5.37 50.57 37.30
CA GLU A 68 6.62 50.07 36.69
C GLU A 68 7.59 49.64 37.81
N PRO A 69 8.48 48.66 37.53
CA PRO A 69 9.89 49.03 37.36
C PRO A 69 10.70 48.18 36.35
N THR A 70 11.55 48.90 35.60
CA THR A 70 12.90 48.57 35.11
C THR A 70 13.50 47.14 35.24
N SER A 71 13.66 46.47 34.08
CA SER A 71 14.80 45.64 33.53
C SER A 71 15.40 44.45 34.34
N PRO A 72 15.87 43.33 33.71
CA PRO A 72 16.97 43.34 32.73
C PRO A 72 16.82 42.42 31.50
N LYS A 73 17.58 42.78 30.46
CA LYS A 73 17.80 42.04 29.21
C LYS A 73 18.53 40.72 29.51
N HIS A 74 18.02 39.60 29.00
CA HIS A 74 18.77 38.34 28.95
C HIS A 74 19.92 38.45 27.93
N ALA A 75 21.13 38.21 28.40
CA ALA A 75 22.32 38.02 27.57
C ALA A 75 22.29 36.62 26.96
N HIS A 76 22.53 36.54 25.65
CA HIS A 76 22.77 35.28 24.94
C HIS A 76 24.00 34.56 25.49
N SER A 77 23.96 33.23 25.47
CA SER A 77 25.10 32.41 25.90
C SER A 77 26.31 32.61 24.97
N PRO A 78 27.55 32.39 25.43
CA PRO A 78 28.74 32.50 24.59
C PRO A 78 28.70 31.61 23.33
N ALA A 79 27.96 30.49 23.38
CA ALA A 79 27.77 29.61 22.24
C ALA A 79 26.80 30.19 21.18
N GLU A 80 25.75 30.89 21.60
CA GLU A 80 24.79 31.56 20.71
C GLU A 80 25.39 32.80 20.04
N GLN A 81 26.28 33.52 20.73
CA GLN A 81 27.00 34.66 20.15
C GLN A 81 28.05 34.22 19.13
N VAL A 82 28.71 33.07 19.34
CA VAL A 82 29.64 32.49 18.37
C VAL A 82 28.90 31.92 17.16
N ALA A 83 27.74 31.29 17.34
CA ALA A 83 26.88 30.84 16.23
C ALA A 83 26.37 32.01 15.38
N PHE A 84 25.89 33.09 16.02
CA PHE A 84 25.43 34.30 15.32
C PHE A 84 26.59 35.05 14.62
N GLN A 85 27.79 35.06 15.19
CA GLN A 85 28.98 35.63 14.55
C GLN A 85 29.50 34.78 13.38
N LEU A 86 29.41 33.46 13.44
CA LEU A 86 29.76 32.55 12.33
C LEU A 86 28.72 32.59 11.20
N GLU A 87 27.43 32.72 11.52
CA GLU A 87 26.36 32.91 10.53
C GLU A 87 26.45 34.27 9.84
N THR A 88 26.79 35.34 10.56
CA THR A 88 26.93 36.69 9.97
C THR A 88 28.24 36.89 9.20
N THR A 89 29.33 36.18 9.55
CA THR A 89 30.59 36.20 8.75
C THR A 89 30.50 35.31 7.50
N SER A 90 29.78 34.18 7.57
CA SER A 90 29.43 33.37 6.40
C SER A 90 28.47 34.11 5.44
N ASN A 91 27.45 34.79 5.97
CA ASN A 91 26.49 35.56 5.16
C ASN A 91 27.08 36.85 4.58
N ARG A 92 28.07 37.50 5.22
CA ARG A 92 28.73 38.68 4.63
C ARG A 92 29.69 38.35 3.50
N ALA A 93 30.22 37.13 3.43
CA ALA A 93 31.10 36.71 2.33
C ALA A 93 30.36 36.42 1.01
N CYS A 94 29.02 36.44 0.99
CA CYS A 94 28.21 36.13 -0.18
C CYS A 94 27.36 37.30 -0.73
N VAL A 95 27.45 38.51 -0.16
CA VAL A 95 26.55 39.63 -0.54
C VAL A 95 27.20 40.74 -1.37
N ASP A 96 28.53 40.73 -1.56
CA ASP A 96 29.24 41.67 -2.43
C ASP A 96 29.95 40.98 -3.63
N ALA A 97 29.23 40.10 -4.35
CA ALA A 97 29.77 39.45 -5.55
C ALA A 97 29.23 40.11 -6.83
N SER A 98 30.15 40.61 -7.66
CA SER A 98 29.90 41.10 -9.00
C SER A 98 29.36 39.98 -9.94
N PRO A 99 28.72 40.30 -11.10
CA PRO A 99 27.87 39.35 -11.84
C PRO A 99 28.56 38.11 -12.47
N GLU A 100 29.85 37.88 -12.26
CA GLU A 100 30.64 36.82 -12.91
C GLU A 100 31.57 36.03 -11.98
N GLU A 101 31.34 36.03 -10.66
CA GLU A 101 32.21 35.26 -9.75
C GLU A 101 31.86 33.76 -9.75
N ALA A 102 32.67 33.00 -10.48
CA ALA A 102 32.65 31.56 -10.47
C ALA A 102 33.04 31.01 -9.09
N VAL A 103 32.31 30.00 -8.61
CA VAL A 103 32.61 29.38 -7.30
C VAL A 103 34.02 28.78 -7.35
N SER A 104 34.90 29.25 -6.45
CA SER A 104 36.28 28.76 -6.32
C SER A 104 36.48 28.08 -4.97
N ARG A 105 37.14 26.91 -4.96
CA ARG A 105 37.60 26.24 -3.74
C ARG A 105 39.09 25.99 -3.82
N ASN A 106 39.83 26.38 -2.79
CA ASN A 106 41.30 26.28 -2.74
C ASN A 106 41.98 26.89 -3.99
N GLY A 107 41.44 28.00 -4.52
CA GLY A 107 41.96 28.67 -5.72
C GLY A 107 41.59 28.02 -7.05
N LYS A 108 40.76 26.96 -7.07
CA LYS A 108 40.27 26.32 -8.29
C LYS A 108 38.79 26.60 -8.52
N VAL A 109 38.48 27.13 -9.71
CA VAL A 109 37.10 27.34 -10.17
C VAL A 109 36.42 25.98 -10.36
N ILE A 110 35.26 25.80 -9.75
CA ILE A 110 34.41 24.61 -9.91
C ILE A 110 33.65 24.73 -11.22
N HIS A 111 33.80 23.73 -12.08
CA HIS A 111 33.08 23.62 -13.35
C HIS A 111 31.96 22.58 -13.26
N VAL A 112 30.89 22.82 -14.01
CA VAL A 112 29.75 21.92 -14.18
C VAL A 112 29.70 21.45 -15.63
N LEU A 113 29.62 20.14 -15.82
CA LEU A 113 29.40 19.53 -17.12
C LEU A 113 27.92 19.65 -17.51
N LYS A 114 27.63 20.45 -18.53
CA LYS A 114 26.29 20.62 -19.10
C LYS A 114 25.88 19.38 -19.90
N ARG A 115 24.57 19.27 -20.17
CA ARG A 115 23.99 18.12 -20.89
C ARG A 115 24.46 18.03 -22.35
N ASP A 116 24.87 19.16 -22.93
CA ASP A 116 25.48 19.26 -24.26
C ASP A 116 26.99 18.94 -24.26
N GLY A 117 27.56 18.54 -23.12
CA GLY A 117 28.98 18.20 -22.96
C GLY A 117 29.88 19.39 -22.70
N ARG A 118 29.36 20.64 -22.64
CA ARG A 118 30.18 21.83 -22.36
C ARG A 118 30.47 21.97 -20.88
N LEU A 119 31.71 22.29 -20.53
CA LEU A 119 32.08 22.71 -19.18
C LEU A 119 31.75 24.20 -19.02
N GLN A 120 31.05 24.55 -17.94
CA GLN A 120 30.79 25.94 -17.57
C GLN A 120 31.09 26.14 -16.09
N PRO A 121 31.60 27.31 -15.68
CA PRO A 121 31.76 27.62 -14.27
C PRO A 121 30.44 27.50 -13.50
N LEU A 122 30.48 26.96 -12.27
CA LEU A 122 29.33 26.94 -11.38
C LEU A 122 28.95 28.38 -11.01
N SER A 123 27.73 28.76 -11.35
CA SER A 123 27.18 30.10 -11.08
C SER A 123 26.07 30.01 -10.04
N PRO A 124 26.27 30.53 -8.81
CA PRO A 124 25.25 30.56 -7.77
C PRO A 124 24.01 31.34 -8.20
N ILE A 125 24.20 32.44 -8.94
CA ILE A 125 23.11 33.30 -9.46
C ILE A 125 22.18 32.49 -10.38
N LYS A 126 22.72 31.64 -11.25
CA LYS A 126 21.90 30.76 -12.12
C LYS A 126 21.08 29.76 -11.31
N LEU A 127 21.64 29.24 -10.20
CA LEU A 127 20.93 28.33 -9.31
C LEU A 127 19.83 29.05 -8.52
N GLN A 128 20.14 30.22 -7.95
CA GLN A 128 19.18 31.09 -7.25
C GLN A 128 18.01 31.45 -8.17
N THR A 129 18.30 31.95 -9.37
CA THR A 129 17.26 32.35 -10.34
C THR A 129 16.34 31.17 -10.69
N ARG A 130 16.88 29.96 -10.77
CA ARG A 130 16.07 28.77 -11.03
C ARG A 130 15.20 28.41 -9.83
N LEU A 131 15.78 28.33 -8.63
CA LEU A 131 15.02 27.92 -7.44
C LEU A 131 13.95 28.96 -7.09
N ALA A 132 14.25 30.26 -7.22
CA ALA A 132 13.29 31.34 -7.03
C ALA A 132 12.04 31.18 -7.92
N ARG A 133 12.19 30.75 -9.18
CA ARG A 133 11.04 30.47 -10.08
C ARG A 133 10.17 29.31 -9.61
N LEU A 134 10.69 28.41 -8.78
CA LEU A 134 9.97 27.25 -8.26
C LEU A 134 9.30 27.52 -6.90
N MET A 135 9.46 28.73 -6.34
CA MET A 135 8.88 29.14 -5.06
C MET A 135 7.40 29.53 -5.13
N GLY A 136 6.80 29.62 -6.32
CA GLY A 136 5.43 30.12 -6.49
C GLY A 136 4.41 29.38 -5.62
N GLY A 137 3.73 30.11 -4.73
CA GLY A 137 2.70 29.55 -3.84
C GLY A 137 3.23 28.73 -2.66
N LEU A 138 4.54 28.70 -2.42
CA LEU A 138 5.13 28.14 -1.20
C LEU A 138 5.18 29.22 -0.10
N ASN A 139 5.22 28.80 1.17
CA ASN A 139 5.32 29.71 2.29
C ASN A 139 6.72 30.36 2.37
N ALA A 140 6.81 31.61 1.90
CA ALA A 140 8.06 32.38 1.85
C ALA A 140 8.59 32.80 3.23
N GLU A 141 7.80 32.67 4.30
CA GLU A 141 8.26 32.95 5.68
C GLU A 141 9.19 31.85 6.19
N PHE A 142 8.90 30.58 5.85
CA PHE A 142 9.64 29.41 6.35
C PHE A 142 10.51 28.74 5.30
N VAL A 143 10.20 28.89 4.02
CA VAL A 143 10.96 28.29 2.92
C VAL A 143 11.90 29.33 2.31
N SER A 144 13.21 29.11 2.46
CA SER A 144 14.26 29.90 1.82
C SER A 144 15.01 29.04 0.80
N PHE A 145 14.99 29.48 -0.45
CA PHE A 145 15.79 28.82 -1.48
C PHE A 145 17.28 29.13 -1.32
N GLU A 146 17.64 30.23 -0.66
CA GLU A 146 19.02 30.64 -0.38
C GLU A 146 19.75 29.60 0.47
N ILE A 147 19.08 29.06 1.50
CA ILE A 147 19.63 27.96 2.34
C ILE A 147 19.98 26.74 1.47
N VAL A 148 19.09 26.38 0.54
CA VAL A 148 19.31 25.28 -0.42
C VAL A 148 20.50 25.59 -1.32
N VAL A 149 20.59 26.82 -1.86
CA VAL A 149 21.72 27.24 -2.72
C VAL A 149 23.05 27.10 -2.00
N VAL A 150 23.16 27.63 -0.78
CA VAL A 150 24.41 27.59 0.00
C VAL A 150 24.84 26.14 0.23
N LYS A 151 23.92 25.28 0.68
CA LYS A 151 24.21 23.86 0.92
C LYS A 151 24.61 23.13 -0.36
N VAL A 152 23.94 23.38 -1.49
CA VAL A 152 24.25 22.77 -2.79
C VAL A 152 25.61 23.24 -3.32
N VAL A 153 25.89 24.55 -3.25
CA VAL A 153 27.16 25.13 -3.67
C VAL A 153 28.31 24.58 -2.83
N ASN A 154 28.09 24.31 -1.54
CA ASN A 154 29.06 23.65 -0.64
C ASN A 154 29.18 22.14 -0.85
N GLY A 155 28.15 21.47 -1.37
CA GLY A 155 28.18 20.05 -1.72
C GLY A 155 28.73 19.74 -3.11
N ALA A 156 28.75 20.72 -4.03
CA ALA A 156 29.23 20.51 -5.40
C ALA A 156 30.75 20.22 -5.47
N PHE A 157 31.17 19.47 -6.48
CA PHE A 157 32.58 19.18 -6.79
C PHE A 157 32.91 19.53 -8.25
N ASP A 158 34.19 19.71 -8.55
CA ASP A 158 34.65 20.10 -9.90
C ASP A 158 34.39 18.99 -10.92
N GLY A 159 33.81 19.35 -12.07
CA GLY A 159 33.40 18.41 -13.10
C GLY A 159 32.06 17.72 -12.86
N CYS A 160 31.32 18.07 -11.80
CA CYS A 160 29.99 17.50 -11.55
C CYS A 160 29.03 17.77 -12.73
N ARG A 161 28.16 16.81 -13.03
CA ARG A 161 27.15 16.95 -14.08
C ARG A 161 26.04 17.86 -13.61
N SER A 162 25.49 18.65 -14.54
CA SER A 162 24.30 19.46 -14.27
C SER A 162 23.09 18.66 -13.78
N SER A 163 22.98 17.37 -14.13
CA SER A 163 21.96 16.46 -13.57
C SER A 163 22.25 16.06 -12.13
N GLU A 164 23.51 15.89 -11.75
CA GLU A 164 23.91 15.56 -10.37
C GLU A 164 23.67 16.76 -9.44
N LEU A 165 23.91 17.97 -9.94
CA LEU A 165 23.58 19.20 -9.22
C LEU A 165 22.07 19.34 -8.96
N ASP A 166 21.25 18.93 -9.93
CA ASP A 166 19.78 18.94 -9.79
C ASP A 166 19.31 17.92 -8.75
N SER A 167 19.88 16.72 -8.75
CA SER A 167 19.60 15.69 -7.73
C SER A 167 20.01 16.19 -6.34
N LEU A 168 21.22 16.74 -6.20
CA LEU A 168 21.72 17.28 -4.94
C LEU A 168 20.80 18.40 -4.41
N ALA A 169 20.34 19.30 -5.29
CA ALA A 169 19.42 20.36 -4.89
C ALA A 169 18.06 19.83 -4.44
N ALA A 170 17.51 18.83 -5.14
CA ALA A 170 16.26 18.21 -4.76
C ALA A 170 16.38 17.42 -3.44
N GLU A 171 17.45 16.66 -3.25
CA GLU A 171 17.73 15.91 -2.00
C GLU A 171 17.96 16.85 -0.81
N THR A 172 18.71 17.93 -1.02
CA THR A 172 18.95 18.96 0.01
C THR A 172 17.64 19.62 0.42
N ALA A 173 16.78 20.00 -0.53
CA ALA A 173 15.47 20.54 -0.23
C ALA A 173 14.58 19.50 0.48
N ALA A 174 14.61 18.23 0.08
CA ALA A 174 13.83 17.18 0.72
C ALA A 174 14.24 16.95 2.18
N TYR A 175 15.54 17.09 2.50
CA TYR A 175 16.04 17.02 3.87
C TYR A 175 15.47 18.14 4.76
N LEU A 176 15.28 19.34 4.21
CA LEU A 176 14.70 20.48 4.91
C LEU A 176 13.17 20.37 5.10
N ALA A 177 12.53 19.31 4.61
CA ALA A 177 11.11 19.06 4.87
C ALA A 177 10.79 18.88 6.36
N MET A 178 11.79 18.55 7.20
CA MET A 178 11.67 18.53 8.65
C MET A 178 11.47 19.93 9.26
N GLU A 179 11.96 20.99 8.60
CA GLU A 179 11.77 22.38 9.04
C GLU A 179 10.40 22.91 8.62
N HIS A 180 10.01 22.68 7.36
CA HIS A 180 8.70 23.04 6.85
C HIS A 180 8.27 22.13 5.68
N PRO A 181 7.01 21.65 5.63
CA PRO A 181 6.57 20.67 4.63
C PRO A 181 6.68 21.16 3.17
N ASP A 182 6.57 22.47 2.92
CA ASP A 182 6.71 23.04 1.57
C ASP A 182 8.11 22.84 0.95
N TYR A 183 9.14 22.55 1.75
CA TYR A 183 10.44 22.13 1.21
C TYR A 183 10.34 20.80 0.44
N SER A 184 9.41 19.91 0.81
CA SER A 184 9.11 18.69 0.03
C SER A 184 8.53 19.02 -1.34
N LEU A 185 7.66 20.04 -1.43
CA LEU A 185 7.14 20.54 -2.71
C LEU A 185 8.24 21.20 -3.53
N LEU A 186 9.10 22.03 -2.92
CA LEU A 186 10.25 22.63 -3.59
C LEU A 186 11.18 21.55 -4.16
N ALA A 187 11.50 20.53 -3.35
CA ALA A 187 12.32 19.39 -3.76
C ALA A 187 11.73 18.66 -4.98
N ALA A 188 10.42 18.37 -4.94
CA ALA A 188 9.70 17.77 -6.05
C ALA A 188 9.78 18.62 -7.30
N ARG A 189 9.52 19.94 -7.19
CA ARG A 189 9.56 20.89 -8.31
C ARG A 189 10.94 20.97 -8.95
N VAL A 190 12.02 20.88 -8.15
CA VAL A 190 13.40 20.82 -8.68
C VAL A 190 13.61 19.55 -9.49
N ALA A 191 13.20 18.39 -8.96
CA ALA A 191 13.33 17.10 -9.62
C ALA A 191 12.48 17.00 -10.89
N VAL A 192 11.23 17.43 -10.84
CA VAL A 192 10.31 17.53 -11.99
C VAL A 192 10.89 18.46 -13.07
N SER A 193 11.40 19.64 -12.69
CA SER A 193 12.05 20.55 -13.63
C SER A 193 13.26 19.91 -14.31
N ALA A 194 14.02 19.09 -13.59
CA ALA A 194 15.15 18.36 -14.16
C ALA A 194 14.70 17.28 -15.17
N LEU A 195 13.60 16.57 -14.86
CA LEU A 195 12.96 15.59 -15.75
C LEU A 195 12.39 16.25 -17.00
N HIS A 196 11.69 17.37 -16.88
CA HIS A 196 11.13 18.12 -18.01
C HIS A 196 12.21 18.54 -19.00
N LYS A 197 13.39 18.97 -18.51
CA LYS A 197 14.54 19.26 -19.38
C LYS A 197 15.13 18.02 -20.08
N ALA A 198 14.85 16.82 -19.58
CA ALA A 198 15.39 15.56 -20.10
C ALA A 198 14.40 14.82 -21.02
N THR A 199 13.15 15.30 -21.10
CA THR A 199 12.03 14.64 -21.78
C THR A 199 11.39 15.57 -22.80
N VAL A 200 10.73 14.99 -23.80
CA VAL A 200 10.01 15.76 -24.82
C VAL A 200 8.71 16.30 -24.24
N PRO A 201 8.31 17.56 -24.49
CA PRO A 201 7.04 18.12 -23.97
C PRO A 201 5.79 17.42 -24.53
N SER A 202 5.73 17.22 -25.85
CA SER A 202 4.58 16.60 -26.52
C SER A 202 4.35 15.15 -26.07
N PHE A 203 3.10 14.85 -25.69
CA PHE A 203 2.66 13.51 -25.32
C PHE A 203 2.68 12.60 -26.53
N SER A 204 2.08 13.01 -27.65
CA SER A 204 2.01 12.21 -28.87
C SER A 204 3.40 11.83 -29.42
N ALA A 205 4.36 12.77 -29.41
CA ALA A 205 5.75 12.51 -29.80
C ALA A 205 6.46 11.55 -28.83
N THR A 206 6.14 11.60 -27.54
CA THR A 206 6.68 10.66 -26.55
C THR A 206 6.13 9.25 -26.77
N MET A 207 4.82 9.12 -27.05
CA MET A 207 4.21 7.82 -27.37
C MET A 207 4.79 7.23 -28.66
N GLU A 208 5.01 8.04 -29.69
CA GLU A 208 5.63 7.60 -30.95
C GLU A 208 7.04 7.06 -30.71
N ARG A 209 7.85 7.72 -29.86
CA ARG A 209 9.18 7.22 -29.47
C ARG A 209 9.12 5.90 -28.71
N LEU A 210 8.14 5.73 -27.84
CA LEU A 210 7.93 4.49 -27.09
C LEU A 210 7.44 3.35 -27.98
N PHE A 211 6.62 3.65 -28.99
CA PHE A 211 6.11 2.70 -29.96
C PHE A 211 7.19 2.27 -30.96
N ALA A 212 7.97 3.21 -31.49
CA ALA A 212 9.04 2.96 -32.45
C ALA A 212 10.32 2.38 -31.82
N TYR A 213 10.32 2.07 -30.52
CA TYR A 213 11.51 1.57 -29.84
C TYR A 213 11.93 0.19 -30.37
N ALA A 214 13.21 0.08 -30.70
CA ALA A 214 13.86 -1.16 -31.06
C ALA A 214 15.02 -1.40 -30.09
N TYR A 215 15.23 -2.66 -29.71
CA TYR A 215 16.23 -3.03 -28.72
C TYR A 215 17.65 -2.71 -29.24
N PRO A 216 18.48 -1.95 -28.50
CA PRO A 216 19.85 -1.66 -28.92
C PRO A 216 20.67 -2.94 -29.06
N GLY A 217 21.33 -3.09 -30.20
CA GLY A 217 22.20 -4.23 -30.50
C GLY A 217 21.56 -5.27 -31.42
N THR A 218 20.29 -5.65 -31.19
CA THR A 218 19.58 -6.60 -32.08
C THR A 218 18.74 -5.89 -33.14
N GLY A 219 18.27 -4.66 -32.86
CA GLY A 219 17.35 -3.94 -33.74
C GLY A 219 15.93 -4.54 -33.77
N GLU A 220 15.65 -5.50 -32.89
CA GLU A 220 14.32 -6.10 -32.79
C GLU A 220 13.31 -5.08 -32.26
N ALA A 221 12.16 -4.99 -32.91
CA ALA A 221 11.09 -4.08 -32.51
C ALA A 221 10.56 -4.51 -31.13
N LEU A 222 10.62 -3.60 -30.16
CA LEU A 222 10.14 -3.85 -28.80
C LEU A 222 9.22 -2.70 -28.36
N PRO A 223 8.07 -2.51 -29.03
CA PRO A 223 7.18 -1.40 -28.75
C PRO A 223 6.75 -1.44 -27.29
N ARG A 224 6.77 -0.28 -26.63
CA ARG A 224 6.28 -0.12 -25.25
C ARG A 224 4.80 0.30 -25.18
N ILE A 225 4.23 0.68 -26.33
CA ILE A 225 2.83 1.07 -26.51
C ILE A 225 2.14 0.05 -27.41
N ALA A 226 0.88 -0.29 -27.11
CA ALA A 226 0.09 -1.17 -27.95
C ALA A 226 -0.27 -0.50 -29.29
N GLY A 227 -0.37 -1.28 -30.37
CA GLY A 227 -0.66 -0.75 -31.71
C GLY A 227 -2.01 -0.04 -31.80
N ASP A 228 -3.05 -0.63 -31.23
CA ASP A 228 -4.42 -0.07 -31.19
C ASP A 228 -4.47 1.27 -30.42
N VAL A 229 -3.71 1.38 -29.33
CA VAL A 229 -3.58 2.63 -28.56
C VAL A 229 -2.81 3.68 -29.33
N MET A 230 -1.74 3.29 -30.02
CA MET A 230 -0.94 4.21 -30.84
C MET A 230 -1.76 4.78 -32.02
N GLU A 231 -2.62 3.97 -32.65
CA GLU A 231 -3.53 4.42 -33.71
C GLU A 231 -4.45 5.56 -33.23
N VAL A 232 -5.05 5.41 -32.04
CA VAL A 232 -5.87 6.45 -31.41
C VAL A 232 -5.03 7.70 -31.13
N VAL A 233 -3.84 7.53 -30.56
CA VAL A 233 -2.95 8.67 -30.26
C VAL A 233 -2.59 9.43 -31.53
N ARG A 234 -2.28 8.74 -32.64
CA ARG A 234 -1.99 9.39 -33.93
C ARG A 234 -3.21 10.12 -34.50
N ALA A 235 -4.39 9.50 -34.46
CA ALA A 235 -5.62 10.08 -34.97
C ALA A 235 -6.03 11.36 -34.22
N HIS A 236 -5.71 11.45 -32.94
CA HIS A 236 -6.14 12.55 -32.05
C HIS A 236 -4.97 13.33 -31.42
N ALA A 237 -3.78 13.28 -32.01
CA ALA A 237 -2.54 13.83 -31.43
C ALA A 237 -2.67 15.29 -30.96
N ALA A 238 -3.24 16.16 -31.80
CA ALA A 238 -3.40 17.58 -31.48
C ALA A 238 -4.33 17.82 -30.29
N VAL A 239 -5.41 17.05 -30.17
CA VAL A 239 -6.39 17.19 -29.09
C VAL A 239 -5.80 16.67 -27.77
N LEU A 240 -5.14 15.52 -27.81
CA LEU A 240 -4.50 14.90 -26.64
C LEU A 240 -3.34 15.75 -26.12
N ASP A 241 -2.48 16.27 -27.01
CA ASP A 241 -1.38 17.17 -26.63
C ASP A 241 -1.89 18.48 -26.02
N ALA A 242 -2.98 19.05 -26.56
CA ALA A 242 -3.58 20.27 -26.02
C ALA A 242 -4.25 20.06 -24.65
N ALA A 243 -4.73 18.84 -24.36
CA ALA A 243 -5.35 18.51 -23.08
C ALA A 243 -4.34 18.35 -21.94
N VAL A 244 -3.07 18.02 -22.23
CA VAL A 244 -2.05 17.80 -21.21
C VAL A 244 -1.62 19.11 -20.54
N VAL A 245 -1.77 19.17 -19.21
CA VAL A 245 -1.40 20.35 -18.39
C VAL A 245 -0.12 20.07 -17.60
N GLU A 246 1.04 20.41 -18.19
CA GLU A 246 2.37 20.12 -17.60
C GLU A 246 2.58 20.70 -16.19
N ALA A 247 1.95 21.85 -15.90
CA ALA A 247 2.05 22.51 -14.60
C ALA A 247 1.54 21.62 -13.43
N ARG A 248 0.68 20.62 -13.72
CA ARG A 248 0.16 19.69 -12.70
C ARG A 248 1.26 18.79 -12.11
N ASP A 249 2.37 18.57 -12.83
CA ASP A 249 3.52 17.84 -12.27
C ASP A 249 4.14 18.54 -11.06
N LEU A 250 4.07 19.89 -11.01
CA LEU A 250 4.64 20.70 -9.92
C LEU A 250 3.83 20.65 -8.62
N SER A 251 2.68 19.96 -8.64
CA SER A 251 1.85 19.72 -7.46
C SER A 251 2.25 18.47 -6.68
N LEU A 252 3.11 17.60 -7.25
CA LEU A 252 3.59 16.40 -6.58
C LEU A 252 4.54 16.77 -5.44
N ASP A 253 4.55 15.98 -4.38
CA ASP A 253 5.59 16.03 -3.36
C ASP A 253 6.81 15.19 -3.78
N TYR A 254 7.90 15.31 -3.04
CA TYR A 254 9.17 14.70 -3.46
C TYR A 254 9.10 13.18 -3.49
N PHE A 255 8.51 12.58 -2.45
CA PHE A 255 8.40 11.13 -2.34
C PHE A 255 7.43 10.54 -3.37
N GLY A 256 6.29 11.20 -3.62
CA GLY A 256 5.36 10.83 -4.68
C GLY A 256 6.01 10.86 -6.04
N PHE A 257 6.72 11.95 -6.39
CA PHE A 257 7.46 12.03 -7.64
C PHE A 257 8.53 10.94 -7.76
N LYS A 258 9.34 10.73 -6.72
CA LYS A 258 10.39 9.68 -6.73
C LYS A 258 9.82 8.27 -6.86
N THR A 259 8.64 8.03 -6.31
CA THR A 259 7.92 6.76 -6.47
C THR A 259 7.54 6.54 -7.93
N LEU A 260 6.97 7.56 -8.59
CA LEU A 260 6.65 7.51 -10.01
C LEU A 260 7.91 7.31 -10.87
N GLU A 261 8.95 8.09 -10.62
CA GLU A 261 10.23 8.03 -11.35
C GLU A 261 10.88 6.65 -11.25
N LYS A 262 10.86 6.03 -10.06
CA LYS A 262 11.50 4.73 -9.81
C LYS A 262 10.79 3.59 -10.54
N ALA A 263 9.45 3.56 -10.51
CA ALA A 263 8.71 2.34 -10.87
C ALA A 263 7.70 2.49 -12.01
N TYR A 264 7.09 3.66 -12.20
CA TYR A 264 5.88 3.85 -13.03
C TYR A 264 6.15 4.50 -14.39
N LEU A 265 7.07 5.46 -14.47
CA LEU A 265 7.35 6.16 -15.72
C LEU A 265 8.13 5.25 -16.67
N LEU A 266 7.66 5.10 -17.90
CA LEU A 266 8.31 4.23 -18.88
C LEU A 266 9.72 4.72 -19.22
N ARG A 267 10.62 3.74 -19.44
CA ARG A 267 12.04 3.96 -19.69
C ARG A 267 12.46 3.35 -21.00
N LEU A 268 13.37 4.03 -21.69
CA LEU A 268 14.15 3.51 -22.81
C LEU A 268 15.62 3.52 -22.42
N ASP A 269 16.29 2.38 -22.57
CA ASP A 269 17.73 2.22 -22.25
C ASP A 269 18.09 2.71 -20.83
N GLY A 270 17.23 2.38 -19.87
CA GLY A 270 17.36 2.77 -18.45
C GLY A 270 17.00 4.22 -18.13
N ARG A 271 16.69 5.07 -19.13
CA ARG A 271 16.34 6.48 -18.95
C ARG A 271 14.84 6.70 -19.00
N VAL A 272 14.31 7.50 -18.08
CA VAL A 272 12.89 7.89 -18.07
C VAL A 272 12.59 8.76 -19.28
N VAL A 273 11.57 8.39 -20.05
CA VAL A 273 11.12 9.15 -21.23
C VAL A 273 9.73 9.76 -21.05
N GLU A 274 8.90 9.18 -20.19
CA GLU A 274 7.58 9.73 -19.83
C GLU A 274 7.65 10.77 -18.72
N ARG A 275 6.85 11.82 -18.84
CA ARG A 275 6.48 12.68 -17.70
C ARG A 275 5.29 12.09 -16.94
N PRO A 276 5.05 12.47 -15.67
CA PRO A 276 3.87 12.01 -14.94
C PRO A 276 2.56 12.31 -15.69
N GLN A 277 2.40 13.49 -16.28
CA GLN A 277 1.21 13.77 -17.11
C GLN A 277 1.08 12.85 -18.33
N HIS A 278 2.19 12.44 -18.96
CA HIS A 278 2.16 11.51 -20.09
C HIS A 278 1.72 10.13 -19.67
N MET A 279 2.21 9.64 -18.52
CA MET A 279 1.78 8.37 -17.95
C MET A 279 0.26 8.39 -17.68
N LEU A 280 -0.25 9.47 -17.06
CA LEU A 280 -1.69 9.59 -16.78
C LEU A 280 -2.53 9.64 -18.06
N MET A 281 -2.10 10.37 -19.09
CA MET A 281 -2.80 10.41 -20.37
C MET A 281 -2.74 9.05 -21.09
N ARG A 282 -1.57 8.37 -21.07
CA ARG A 282 -1.44 7.01 -21.61
C ARG A 282 -2.41 6.05 -20.93
N VAL A 283 -2.51 6.09 -19.61
CA VAL A 283 -3.45 5.25 -18.84
C VAL A 283 -4.88 5.54 -19.28
N ALA A 284 -5.27 6.82 -19.36
CA ALA A 284 -6.62 7.20 -19.75
C ALA A 284 -6.97 6.77 -21.18
N VAL A 285 -6.07 6.96 -22.15
CA VAL A 285 -6.26 6.48 -23.54
C VAL A 285 -6.24 4.94 -23.58
N GLY A 286 -5.40 4.28 -22.77
CA GLY A 286 -5.35 2.83 -22.69
C GLY A 286 -6.67 2.20 -22.21
N ILE A 287 -7.38 2.89 -21.31
CA ILE A 287 -8.69 2.45 -20.80
C ILE A 287 -9.82 2.75 -21.80
N HIS A 288 -9.89 4.00 -22.29
CA HIS A 288 -11.04 4.48 -23.07
C HIS A 288 -10.89 4.32 -24.58
N LYS A 289 -9.67 4.07 -25.05
CA LYS A 289 -9.30 3.91 -26.47
C LYS A 289 -9.90 5.04 -27.32
N ALA A 290 -10.74 4.70 -28.31
CA ALA A 290 -11.33 5.65 -29.25
C ALA A 290 -12.28 6.68 -28.61
N ASP A 291 -12.76 6.46 -27.38
CA ASP A 291 -13.53 7.47 -26.63
C ASP A 291 -12.60 8.51 -25.98
N VAL A 292 -12.07 9.40 -26.83
CA VAL A 292 -11.14 10.46 -26.43
C VAL A 292 -11.77 11.45 -25.45
N ALA A 293 -13.09 11.67 -25.54
CA ALA A 293 -13.78 12.56 -24.62
C ALA A 293 -13.75 11.99 -23.18
N SER A 294 -13.99 10.69 -23.02
CA SER A 294 -13.87 10.02 -21.72
C SER A 294 -12.42 9.91 -21.26
N ALA A 295 -11.47 9.67 -22.17
CA ALA A 295 -10.04 9.69 -21.86
C ALA A 295 -9.59 11.02 -21.24
N ILE A 296 -9.96 12.15 -21.85
CA ILE A 296 -9.61 13.48 -21.33
C ILE A 296 -10.25 13.73 -19.96
N ARG A 297 -11.52 13.37 -19.77
CA ARG A 297 -12.18 13.49 -18.46
C ARG A 297 -11.47 12.68 -17.37
N THR A 298 -11.12 11.42 -17.66
CA THR A 298 -10.36 10.58 -16.74
C THR A 298 -8.97 11.15 -16.45
N TYR A 299 -8.26 11.63 -17.48
CA TYR A 299 -6.98 12.31 -17.32
C TYR A 299 -7.09 13.51 -16.39
N ASP A 300 -8.10 14.36 -16.56
CA ASP A 300 -8.31 15.53 -15.69
C ASP A 300 -8.53 15.11 -14.24
N TYR A 301 -9.41 14.15 -13.98
CA TYR A 301 -9.66 13.69 -12.61
C TYR A 301 -8.42 13.07 -11.96
N MET A 302 -7.65 12.25 -12.68
CA MET A 302 -6.42 11.65 -12.14
C MET A 302 -5.32 12.69 -11.93
N SER A 303 -5.09 13.59 -12.89
CA SER A 303 -4.03 14.60 -12.80
C SER A 303 -4.32 15.71 -11.80
N LEU A 304 -5.60 15.96 -11.49
CA LEU A 304 -6.05 16.78 -10.37
C LEU A 304 -6.13 16.01 -9.04
N LYS A 305 -5.76 14.72 -9.04
CA LYS A 305 -5.69 13.84 -7.87
C LYS A 305 -7.04 13.57 -7.19
N TYR A 306 -8.14 13.61 -7.93
CA TYR A 306 -9.45 13.19 -7.40
C TYR A 306 -9.52 11.68 -7.15
N PHE A 307 -8.83 10.89 -7.98
CA PHE A 307 -8.63 9.46 -7.78
C PHE A 307 -7.36 8.99 -8.48
N THR A 308 -6.96 7.74 -8.23
CA THR A 308 -5.92 7.04 -8.99
C THR A 308 -6.39 5.62 -9.26
N HIS A 309 -6.01 5.05 -10.40
CA HIS A 309 -6.13 3.61 -10.62
C HIS A 309 -5.04 2.85 -9.85
N ALA A 310 -5.26 1.55 -9.62
CA ALA A 310 -4.29 0.69 -8.99
C ALA A 310 -2.99 0.51 -9.81
N THR A 311 -1.96 0.02 -9.13
CA THR A 311 -0.60 -0.12 -9.69
C THR A 311 -0.54 -0.85 -11.05
N PRO A 312 -1.20 -2.01 -11.27
CA PRO A 312 -1.12 -2.70 -12.55
C PRO A 312 -1.73 -1.89 -13.69
N THR A 313 -2.83 -1.19 -13.44
CA THR A 313 -3.42 -0.28 -14.43
C THR A 313 -2.44 0.84 -14.80
N LEU A 314 -1.79 1.48 -13.82
CA LEU A 314 -0.79 2.53 -14.09
C LEU A 314 0.43 2.02 -14.88
N PHE A 315 0.87 0.80 -14.61
CA PHE A 315 1.99 0.16 -15.31
C PHE A 315 1.64 -0.25 -16.74
N ASN A 316 0.47 -0.87 -16.93
CA ASN A 316 0.20 -1.67 -18.12
C ASN A 316 -0.88 -1.08 -19.04
N ALA A 317 -1.68 -0.11 -18.59
CA ALA A 317 -2.63 0.54 -19.49
C ALA A 317 -1.88 1.24 -20.63
N GLY A 318 -2.28 0.94 -21.86
CA GLY A 318 -1.65 1.45 -23.07
C GLY A 318 -0.45 0.65 -23.58
N THR A 319 0.01 -0.39 -22.88
CA THR A 319 1.14 -1.24 -23.29
C THR A 319 0.67 -2.50 -24.03
N PRO A 320 1.54 -3.22 -24.77
CA PRO A 320 1.14 -4.42 -25.51
C PRO A 320 0.54 -5.54 -24.65
N ASN A 321 1.02 -5.70 -23.42
CA ASN A 321 0.52 -6.68 -22.45
C ASN A 321 -0.24 -5.96 -21.34
N ALA A 322 -1.48 -5.57 -21.63
CA ALA A 322 -2.32 -4.76 -20.75
C ALA A 322 -2.99 -5.59 -19.63
N GLN A 323 -2.20 -6.14 -18.70
CA GLN A 323 -2.73 -6.74 -17.47
C GLN A 323 -3.09 -5.61 -16.49
N LEU A 324 -4.39 -5.31 -16.33
CA LEU A 324 -4.85 -4.12 -15.57
C LEU A 324 -5.31 -4.44 -14.15
N SER A 325 -5.66 -5.70 -13.88
CA SER A 325 -6.28 -6.16 -12.64
C SER A 325 -5.26 -6.42 -11.54
N SER A 326 -5.63 -6.21 -10.27
CA SER A 326 -4.67 -6.26 -9.16
C SER A 326 -4.59 -7.59 -8.45
N CYS A 327 -5.73 -8.24 -8.25
CA CYS A 327 -5.79 -9.43 -7.41
C CYS A 327 -6.63 -10.53 -8.06
N PHE A 328 -6.26 -11.76 -7.73
CA PHE A 328 -6.88 -12.96 -8.24
C PHE A 328 -7.21 -13.89 -7.09
N LEU A 329 -8.40 -14.48 -7.11
CA LEU A 329 -8.84 -15.45 -6.11
C LEU A 329 -9.01 -16.81 -6.79
N LEU A 330 -8.39 -17.84 -6.21
CA LEU A 330 -8.41 -19.19 -6.74
C LEU A 330 -8.93 -20.18 -5.70
N GLN A 331 -9.47 -21.30 -6.17
CA GLN A 331 -9.64 -22.48 -5.34
C GLN A 331 -8.97 -23.67 -5.98
N ILE A 332 -8.42 -24.56 -5.16
CA ILE A 332 -7.95 -25.85 -5.64
C ILE A 332 -9.18 -26.66 -6.10
N ARG A 333 -9.14 -27.21 -7.32
CA ARG A 333 -10.26 -27.98 -7.92
C ARG A 333 -10.63 -29.18 -7.06
N ASP A 334 -9.65 -30.06 -6.81
CA ASP A 334 -9.77 -31.28 -6.01
C ASP A 334 -8.43 -31.63 -5.34
N ASN A 335 -8.41 -32.66 -4.48
CA ASN A 335 -7.18 -33.12 -3.84
C ASN A 335 -6.43 -34.17 -4.69
N SER A 336 -6.08 -33.81 -5.92
CA SER A 336 -5.18 -34.58 -6.79
C SER A 336 -3.86 -33.84 -7.03
N VAL A 337 -2.81 -34.59 -7.38
CA VAL A 337 -1.54 -33.99 -7.80
C VAL A 337 -1.78 -33.05 -8.99
N GLU A 338 -2.54 -33.49 -9.98
CA GLU A 338 -2.86 -32.71 -11.18
C GLU A 338 -3.50 -31.37 -10.81
N ALA A 339 -4.59 -31.35 -10.04
CA ALA A 339 -5.28 -30.11 -9.68
C ALA A 339 -4.41 -29.15 -8.86
N ILE A 340 -3.56 -29.68 -7.98
CA ILE A 340 -2.63 -28.87 -7.18
C ILE A 340 -1.59 -28.21 -8.10
N TYR A 341 -1.01 -28.96 -9.03
CA TYR A 341 -0.03 -28.42 -9.98
C TYR A 341 -0.66 -27.48 -11.02
N ASP A 342 -1.92 -27.71 -11.42
CA ASP A 342 -2.67 -26.78 -12.25
C ASP A 342 -2.91 -25.45 -11.53
N THR A 343 -3.31 -25.50 -10.26
CA THR A 343 -3.46 -24.31 -9.42
C THR A 343 -2.12 -23.59 -9.28
N LEU A 344 -1.03 -24.33 -9.05
CA LEU A 344 0.32 -23.78 -8.98
C LEU A 344 0.74 -23.10 -10.28
N ARG A 345 0.43 -23.70 -11.44
CA ARG A 345 0.69 -23.12 -12.77
C ARG A 345 -0.08 -21.82 -12.97
N GLN A 346 -1.35 -21.77 -12.56
CA GLN A 346 -2.15 -20.54 -12.60
C GLN A 346 -1.53 -19.47 -11.70
N CYS A 347 -1.18 -19.80 -10.45
CA CYS A 347 -0.50 -18.87 -9.54
C CYS A 347 0.82 -18.35 -10.12
N ALA A 348 1.64 -19.21 -10.73
CA ALA A 348 2.90 -18.81 -11.35
C ALA A 348 2.67 -17.81 -12.51
N THR A 349 1.68 -18.08 -13.36
CA THR A 349 1.33 -17.22 -14.51
C THR A 349 0.78 -15.87 -14.07
N ILE A 350 -0.08 -15.85 -13.05
CA ILE A 350 -0.64 -14.61 -12.50
C ILE A 350 0.47 -13.78 -11.82
N SER A 351 1.34 -14.43 -11.05
CA SER A 351 2.43 -13.77 -10.32
C SER A 351 3.47 -13.16 -11.26
N SER A 352 3.81 -13.84 -12.37
CA SER A 352 4.76 -13.29 -13.35
C SER A 352 4.28 -11.99 -13.98
N GLU A 353 2.96 -11.82 -14.11
CA GLU A 353 2.30 -10.60 -14.60
C GLU A 353 1.95 -9.62 -13.47
N ALA A 354 2.59 -9.75 -12.30
CA ALA A 354 2.43 -8.88 -11.14
C ALA A 354 1.04 -8.88 -10.45
N GLY A 355 0.27 -9.96 -10.59
CA GLY A 355 -0.97 -10.16 -9.85
C GLY A 355 -0.75 -10.68 -8.43
N GLY A 356 -1.45 -10.08 -7.45
CA GLY A 356 -1.55 -10.63 -6.09
C GLY A 356 -2.55 -11.79 -6.04
N ILE A 357 -2.25 -12.83 -5.26
CA ILE A 357 -3.08 -14.06 -5.24
C ILE A 357 -3.61 -14.34 -3.85
N GLY A 358 -4.90 -14.66 -3.74
CA GLY A 358 -5.48 -15.38 -2.61
C GLY A 358 -5.99 -16.73 -3.08
N PHE A 359 -5.76 -17.81 -2.35
CA PHE A 359 -6.36 -19.10 -2.69
C PHE A 359 -6.81 -19.92 -1.48
N SER A 360 -7.90 -20.66 -1.66
CA SER A 360 -8.42 -21.56 -0.63
C SER A 360 -7.70 -22.90 -0.62
N ALA A 361 -7.16 -23.29 0.53
CA ALA A 361 -6.47 -24.57 0.75
C ALA A 361 -7.36 -25.64 1.42
N HIS A 362 -8.65 -25.34 1.67
CA HIS A 362 -9.58 -26.18 2.45
C HIS A 362 -9.75 -27.62 1.93
N LYS A 363 -9.50 -27.85 0.64
CA LYS A 363 -9.65 -29.17 0.02
C LYS A 363 -8.40 -30.04 0.17
N ILE A 364 -7.26 -29.49 0.58
CA ILE A 364 -6.03 -30.26 0.75
C ILE A 364 -6.20 -31.24 1.91
N TRP A 365 -5.89 -32.52 1.70
CA TRP A 365 -6.05 -33.51 2.76
C TRP A 365 -4.93 -33.40 3.80
N ALA A 366 -5.31 -33.54 5.07
CA ALA A 366 -4.37 -33.65 6.18
C ALA A 366 -3.55 -34.95 6.13
N ARG A 367 -2.34 -34.94 6.70
CA ARG A 367 -1.48 -36.12 6.81
C ARG A 367 -2.20 -37.29 7.47
N GLY A 368 -1.91 -38.50 7.00
CA GLY A 368 -2.57 -39.73 7.47
C GLY A 368 -4.01 -39.85 6.99
N SER A 369 -4.35 -39.24 5.84
CA SER A 369 -5.67 -39.39 5.22
C SER A 369 -6.03 -40.86 5.00
N SER A 370 -7.22 -41.26 5.45
CA SER A 370 -7.80 -42.60 5.21
C SER A 370 -7.85 -42.94 3.71
N LYS A 371 -7.99 -41.91 2.87
CA LYS A 371 -8.07 -41.99 1.41
C LYS A 371 -6.73 -41.72 0.71
N ALA A 372 -5.62 -41.58 1.44
CA ALA A 372 -4.28 -41.33 0.90
C ALA A 372 -3.89 -42.32 -0.22
N ALA A 373 -4.23 -43.60 -0.05
CA ALA A 373 -3.94 -44.67 -1.01
C ALA A 373 -4.67 -44.52 -2.35
N GLN A 374 -5.65 -43.60 -2.45
CA GLN A 374 -6.40 -43.31 -3.68
C GLN A 374 -5.69 -42.27 -4.58
N GLY A 375 -4.42 -41.96 -4.32
CA GLY A 375 -3.61 -41.07 -5.15
C GLY A 375 -3.72 -39.57 -4.81
N GLY A 376 -4.34 -39.23 -3.68
CA GLY A 376 -4.43 -37.84 -3.20
C GLY A 376 -3.14 -37.35 -2.55
N VAL A 377 -2.88 -36.04 -2.65
CA VAL A 377 -1.75 -35.40 -1.93
C VAL A 377 -2.06 -35.37 -0.44
N ASN A 378 -1.05 -35.69 0.39
CA ASN A 378 -1.19 -35.74 1.84
C ASN A 378 -0.31 -34.68 2.49
N GLY A 379 -0.93 -33.84 3.31
CA GLY A 379 -0.26 -32.83 4.10
C GLY A 379 -0.27 -31.46 3.44
N LEU A 380 -0.75 -30.49 4.20
CA LEU A 380 -0.77 -29.09 3.86
C LEU A 380 0.65 -28.52 3.80
N VAL A 381 1.50 -28.86 4.78
CA VAL A 381 2.87 -28.30 4.90
C VAL A 381 3.73 -28.59 3.66
N PRO A 382 3.90 -29.84 3.16
CA PRO A 382 4.70 -30.09 1.97
C PRO A 382 4.14 -29.40 0.72
N THR A 383 2.81 -29.38 0.59
CA THR A 383 2.13 -28.73 -0.53
C THR A 383 2.43 -27.24 -0.55
N LEU A 384 2.25 -26.55 0.58
CA LEU A 384 2.49 -25.11 0.68
C LEU A 384 3.96 -24.74 0.52
N ARG A 385 4.91 -25.64 0.82
CA ARG A 385 6.33 -25.40 0.51
C ARG A 385 6.63 -25.34 -0.98
N VAL A 386 5.89 -26.09 -1.81
CA VAL A 386 5.99 -25.96 -3.27
C VAL A 386 5.49 -24.59 -3.72
N PHE A 387 4.32 -24.16 -3.22
CA PHE A 387 3.80 -22.81 -3.48
C PHE A 387 4.76 -21.71 -3.02
N ASN A 388 5.41 -21.90 -1.87
CA ASN A 388 6.42 -20.97 -1.34
C ASN A 388 7.61 -20.82 -2.30
N ALA A 389 8.16 -21.94 -2.78
CA ALA A 389 9.25 -21.92 -3.74
C ALA A 389 8.84 -21.23 -5.05
N THR A 390 7.62 -21.47 -5.53
CA THR A 390 7.07 -20.81 -6.73
C THR A 390 6.87 -19.31 -6.52
N ALA A 391 6.39 -18.86 -5.36
CA ALA A 391 6.24 -17.43 -5.06
C ALA A 391 7.58 -16.68 -5.17
N ARG A 392 8.67 -17.31 -4.72
CA ARG A 392 10.04 -16.75 -4.88
C ARG A 392 10.55 -16.79 -6.31
N LEU A 393 10.18 -17.80 -7.09
CA LEU A 393 10.59 -17.93 -8.49
C LEU A 393 9.91 -16.89 -9.37
N CYS A 394 8.60 -16.69 -9.17
CA CYS A 394 7.75 -15.82 -9.99
C CYS A 394 7.62 -14.42 -9.37
N ASP A 395 8.76 -13.72 -9.27
CA ASP A 395 8.83 -12.33 -8.79
C ASP A 395 8.02 -11.38 -9.69
N GLN A 396 7.20 -10.51 -9.09
CA GLN A 396 6.28 -9.63 -9.78
C GLN A 396 7.04 -8.54 -10.54
N GLY A 397 6.85 -8.50 -11.87
CA GLY A 397 7.28 -7.37 -12.71
C GLY A 397 8.79 -7.24 -12.92
N ALA A 398 9.49 -8.38 -13.13
CA ALA A 398 10.91 -8.45 -13.47
C ALA A 398 11.87 -7.89 -12.38
N GLY A 399 11.77 -8.40 -11.15
CA GLY A 399 12.66 -7.99 -10.05
C GLY A 399 12.13 -6.81 -9.21
N LYS A 400 10.89 -6.37 -9.45
CA LYS A 400 10.33 -5.17 -8.79
C LYS A 400 9.74 -5.49 -7.42
N ARG A 401 9.08 -6.66 -7.23
CA ARG A 401 8.45 -7.06 -5.95
C ARG A 401 8.32 -8.60 -5.83
N PRO A 402 8.60 -9.19 -4.64
CA PRO A 402 8.33 -10.61 -4.36
C PRO A 402 6.92 -11.05 -4.71
N GLY A 403 6.78 -12.22 -5.35
CA GLY A 403 5.48 -12.88 -5.51
C GLY A 403 4.83 -13.10 -4.14
N ALA A 404 3.56 -12.72 -4.02
CA ALA A 404 2.84 -12.74 -2.74
C ALA A 404 1.53 -13.51 -2.88
N PHE A 405 1.45 -14.68 -2.21
CA PHE A 405 0.25 -15.51 -2.18
C PHE A 405 -0.30 -15.57 -0.75
N ALA A 406 -1.59 -15.30 -0.57
CA ALA A 406 -2.32 -15.55 0.66
C ALA A 406 -3.04 -16.90 0.60
N VAL A 407 -2.76 -17.76 1.56
CA VAL A 407 -3.39 -19.08 1.70
C VAL A 407 -4.49 -18.98 2.74
N TYR A 408 -5.70 -19.40 2.37
CA TYR A 408 -6.86 -19.41 3.25
C TYR A 408 -7.17 -20.82 3.75
N LEU A 409 -7.34 -20.97 5.06
CA LEU A 409 -7.71 -22.24 5.70
C LEU A 409 -8.83 -22.05 6.73
N GLU A 410 -9.82 -22.93 6.75
CA GLU A 410 -10.83 -22.94 7.82
C GLU A 410 -10.27 -23.59 9.11
N PRO A 411 -10.62 -23.07 10.31
CA PRO A 411 -9.99 -23.48 11.57
C PRO A 411 -10.38 -24.89 12.06
N TRP A 412 -11.30 -25.59 11.39
CA TRP A 412 -11.59 -27.00 11.66
C TRP A 412 -10.59 -27.95 10.98
N HIS A 413 -9.73 -27.46 10.08
CA HIS A 413 -8.81 -28.32 9.35
C HIS A 413 -7.83 -29.03 10.31
N ALA A 414 -7.62 -30.34 10.11
CA ALA A 414 -6.81 -31.17 11.01
C ALA A 414 -5.36 -30.68 11.20
N GLU A 415 -4.80 -29.98 10.21
CA GLU A 415 -3.44 -29.41 10.27
C GLU A 415 -3.42 -27.88 10.51
N VAL A 416 -4.45 -27.33 11.17
CA VAL A 416 -4.51 -25.89 11.46
C VAL A 416 -3.37 -25.42 12.38
N PHE A 417 -2.88 -26.24 13.31
CA PHE A 417 -1.76 -25.84 14.18
C PHE A 417 -0.47 -25.73 13.38
N GLU A 418 -0.20 -26.71 12.54
CA GLU A 418 0.96 -26.72 11.64
C GLU A 418 0.88 -25.53 10.66
N PHE A 419 -0.31 -25.18 10.19
CA PHE A 419 -0.53 -23.99 9.36
C PHE A 419 -0.13 -22.69 10.07
N LEU A 420 -0.47 -22.54 11.35
CA LEU A 420 -0.11 -21.38 12.18
C LEU A 420 1.39 -21.27 12.46
N GLU A 421 2.14 -22.34 12.28
CA GLU A 421 3.60 -22.40 12.48
C GLU A 421 4.40 -22.02 11.23
N LEU A 422 3.79 -22.02 10.04
CA LEU A 422 4.53 -21.96 8.77
C LEU A 422 5.33 -20.67 8.55
N ARG A 423 4.86 -19.54 9.11
CA ARG A 423 5.52 -18.22 8.99
C ARG A 423 6.42 -17.89 10.18
N LYS A 424 6.43 -18.70 11.23
CA LYS A 424 7.24 -18.44 12.43
C LYS A 424 8.73 -18.41 12.09
N ASN A 425 9.47 -17.57 12.81
CA ASN A 425 10.90 -17.40 12.51
C ASN A 425 11.72 -18.57 13.04
N THR A 426 11.33 -19.11 14.19
CA THR A 426 11.98 -20.25 14.84
C THR A 426 11.37 -21.58 14.40
N GLY A 427 12.06 -22.70 14.68
CA GLY A 427 11.61 -24.06 14.36
C GLY A 427 12.29 -24.67 13.12
N ALA A 428 11.88 -25.88 12.76
CA ALA A 428 12.52 -26.67 11.71
C ALA A 428 12.14 -26.17 10.31
N GLU A 429 13.13 -25.96 9.44
CA GLU A 429 12.95 -25.30 8.13
C GLU A 429 12.06 -26.10 7.17
N GLU A 430 12.06 -27.42 7.29
CA GLU A 430 11.20 -28.31 6.52
C GLU A 430 9.71 -28.13 6.81
N CYS A 431 9.38 -27.42 7.90
CA CYS A 431 8.04 -27.07 8.35
C CYS A 431 7.76 -25.57 8.19
N ARG A 432 8.47 -24.86 7.29
CA ARG A 432 8.33 -23.41 7.09
C ARG A 432 8.08 -23.05 5.63
N ALA A 433 7.32 -21.97 5.44
CA ALA A 433 6.97 -21.39 4.15
C ALA A 433 6.73 -19.87 4.33
N ARG A 434 7.80 -19.13 4.64
CA ARG A 434 7.72 -17.73 5.10
C ARG A 434 7.40 -16.72 4.00
N ASP A 435 7.54 -17.10 2.72
CA ASP A 435 7.22 -16.23 1.59
C ASP A 435 5.71 -16.20 1.30
N LEU A 436 4.94 -17.10 1.91
CA LEU A 436 3.48 -17.10 1.83
C LEU A 436 2.85 -16.34 3.00
N PHE A 437 1.70 -15.73 2.72
CA PHE A 437 0.82 -15.14 3.71
C PHE A 437 -0.28 -16.14 4.09
N TYR A 438 -0.74 -16.06 5.34
CA TYR A 438 -1.68 -17.02 5.90
C TYR A 438 -2.92 -16.31 6.40
N ALA A 439 -4.08 -16.91 6.17
CA ALA A 439 -5.36 -16.37 6.55
C ALA A 439 -6.28 -17.48 7.05
N LEU A 440 -7.05 -17.18 8.10
CA LEU A 440 -8.11 -18.04 8.59
C LEU A 440 -9.46 -17.58 8.04
N TRP A 441 -10.22 -18.54 7.53
CA TRP A 441 -11.59 -18.36 7.05
C TRP A 441 -12.55 -18.95 8.09
N ILE A 442 -12.95 -18.10 9.04
CA ILE A 442 -13.50 -18.50 10.34
C ILE A 442 -15.03 -18.58 10.27
N PRO A 443 -15.64 -19.75 10.51
CA PRO A 443 -17.09 -19.85 10.74
C PRO A 443 -17.46 -19.27 12.12
N ASP A 444 -18.65 -18.70 12.23
CA ASP A 444 -19.18 -18.10 13.46
C ASP A 444 -19.23 -19.12 14.60
N LEU A 445 -19.52 -20.39 14.30
CA LEU A 445 -19.53 -21.49 15.27
C LEU A 445 -18.20 -21.64 16.01
N PHE A 446 -17.05 -21.45 15.34
CA PHE A 446 -15.76 -21.50 16.03
C PHE A 446 -15.68 -20.40 17.09
N MET A 447 -16.08 -19.18 16.76
CA MET A 447 -16.07 -18.05 17.69
C MET A 447 -17.06 -18.25 18.85
N GLN A 448 -18.20 -18.88 18.60
CA GLN A 448 -19.15 -19.28 19.65
C GLN A 448 -18.50 -20.29 20.61
N ARG A 449 -17.84 -21.34 20.09
CA ARG A 449 -17.14 -22.34 20.92
C ARG A 449 -15.98 -21.73 21.71
N VAL A 450 -15.24 -20.77 21.16
CA VAL A 450 -14.20 -20.02 21.89
C VAL A 450 -14.79 -19.24 23.07
N LYS A 451 -15.91 -18.54 22.83
CA LYS A 451 -16.61 -17.76 23.87
C LYS A 451 -17.07 -18.66 25.02
N GLU A 452 -17.64 -19.81 24.69
CA GLU A 452 -18.22 -20.77 25.63
C GLU A 452 -17.18 -21.70 26.31
N ASP A 453 -15.90 -21.62 25.93
CA ASP A 453 -14.85 -22.59 26.31
C ASP A 453 -15.23 -24.04 25.95
N GLY A 454 -15.92 -24.20 24.81
CA GLY A 454 -16.41 -25.48 24.31
C GLY A 454 -15.35 -26.30 23.56
N PRO A 455 -15.67 -27.57 23.25
CA PRO A 455 -14.82 -28.40 22.41
C PRO A 455 -14.85 -27.93 20.95
N TRP A 456 -13.76 -28.17 20.24
CA TRP A 456 -13.61 -27.95 18.81
C TRP A 456 -13.01 -29.20 18.16
N SER A 457 -13.70 -29.71 17.13
CA SER A 457 -13.33 -30.92 16.41
C SER A 457 -12.51 -30.59 15.17
N LEU A 458 -11.30 -31.12 15.11
CA LEU A 458 -10.43 -31.01 13.95
C LEU A 458 -10.67 -32.18 13.00
N MET A 459 -10.94 -31.89 11.73
CA MET A 459 -11.37 -32.85 10.72
C MET A 459 -10.49 -32.76 9.47
N CYS A 460 -10.37 -33.89 8.77
CA CYS A 460 -9.74 -33.92 7.46
C CYS A 460 -10.84 -33.78 6.38
N PRO A 461 -10.66 -32.94 5.35
CA PRO A 461 -11.67 -32.75 4.31
C PRO A 461 -12.00 -34.03 3.51
N SER A 462 -11.14 -35.05 3.54
CA SER A 462 -11.43 -36.37 2.97
C SER A 462 -12.50 -37.16 3.74
N ASP A 463 -12.57 -36.97 5.06
CA ASP A 463 -13.47 -37.65 5.98
C ASP A 463 -14.74 -36.81 6.24
N ALA A 464 -14.60 -35.48 6.20
CA ALA A 464 -15.68 -34.50 6.34
C ALA A 464 -15.82 -33.59 5.09
N PRO A 465 -16.22 -34.15 3.92
CA PRO A 465 -16.39 -33.37 2.70
C PRO A 465 -17.55 -32.37 2.81
N GLY A 466 -17.51 -31.29 2.02
CA GLY A 466 -18.60 -30.33 1.92
C GLY A 466 -18.60 -29.22 2.98
N LEU A 467 -17.80 -29.30 4.05
CA LEU A 467 -17.73 -28.25 5.07
C LEU A 467 -17.34 -26.88 4.49
N SER A 468 -16.44 -26.85 3.51
CA SER A 468 -16.05 -25.60 2.82
C SER A 468 -17.06 -25.14 1.76
N ASP A 469 -18.08 -25.94 1.45
CA ASP A 469 -19.11 -25.65 0.45
C ASP A 469 -20.41 -25.10 1.06
N VAL A 470 -20.48 -25.00 2.40
CA VAL A 470 -21.63 -24.45 3.15
C VAL A 470 -21.18 -23.42 4.18
N TYR A 471 -22.08 -22.54 4.60
CA TYR A 471 -21.85 -21.50 5.62
C TYR A 471 -23.08 -21.33 6.52
N GLY A 472 -22.92 -20.60 7.63
CA GLY A 472 -23.98 -20.29 8.58
C GLY A 472 -24.69 -21.53 9.13
N PRO A 473 -26.03 -21.52 9.29
CA PRO A 473 -26.77 -22.66 9.88
C PRO A 473 -26.56 -24.00 9.17
N ARG A 474 -26.28 -23.98 7.85
CA ARG A 474 -26.00 -25.20 7.08
C ARG A 474 -24.63 -25.77 7.42
N PHE A 475 -23.64 -24.91 7.69
CA PHE A 475 -22.33 -25.33 8.19
C PHE A 475 -22.47 -25.92 9.59
N ASP A 476 -23.18 -25.24 10.49
CA ASP A 476 -23.36 -25.68 11.87
C ASP A 476 -23.99 -27.08 11.95
N ALA A 477 -25.05 -27.31 11.19
CA ALA A 477 -25.72 -28.61 11.12
C ALA A 477 -24.81 -29.71 10.56
N LEU A 478 -24.07 -29.43 9.47
CA LEU A 478 -23.18 -30.42 8.87
C LEU A 478 -21.98 -30.74 9.76
N TYR A 479 -21.37 -29.71 10.37
CA TYR A 479 -20.24 -29.85 11.26
C TYR A 479 -20.60 -30.67 12.51
N THR A 480 -21.72 -30.33 13.16
CA THR A 480 -22.18 -31.06 14.36
C THR A 480 -22.62 -32.49 14.07
N ASP A 481 -23.16 -32.78 12.88
CA ASP A 481 -23.42 -34.15 12.44
C ASP A 481 -22.11 -34.96 12.28
N TYR A 482 -21.05 -34.37 11.73
CA TYR A 482 -19.73 -35.01 11.70
C TYR A 482 -19.14 -35.22 13.10
N GLU A 483 -19.35 -34.29 14.04
CA GLU A 483 -18.98 -34.47 15.45
C GLU A 483 -19.72 -35.67 16.06
N ALA A 484 -21.04 -35.76 15.86
CA ALA A 484 -21.88 -36.84 16.39
C ALA A 484 -21.51 -38.23 15.82
N ARG A 485 -21.07 -38.27 14.55
CA ARG A 485 -20.59 -39.49 13.89
C ARG A 485 -19.16 -39.90 14.29
N GLY A 486 -18.47 -39.09 15.11
CA GLY A 486 -17.11 -39.39 15.56
C GLY A 486 -16.06 -39.27 14.45
N VAL A 487 -16.29 -38.39 13.45
CA VAL A 487 -15.37 -38.19 12.30
C VAL A 487 -14.15 -37.34 12.68
N ALA A 488 -14.19 -36.65 13.81
CA ALA A 488 -13.10 -35.84 14.31
C ALA A 488 -11.81 -36.66 14.50
N ARG A 489 -10.69 -36.14 13.98
CA ARG A 489 -9.36 -36.74 14.20
C ARG A 489 -8.80 -36.37 15.56
N ARG A 490 -9.10 -35.15 16.00
CA ARG A 490 -8.68 -34.63 17.30
C ARG A 490 -9.75 -33.67 17.78
N VAL A 491 -10.19 -33.84 19.02
CA VAL A 491 -11.03 -32.86 19.71
C VAL A 491 -10.15 -32.09 20.68
N ILE A 492 -10.22 -30.76 20.62
CA ILE A 492 -9.45 -29.84 21.45
C ILE A 492 -10.40 -28.88 22.17
N ARG A 493 -9.90 -28.08 23.10
CA ARG A 493 -10.63 -26.89 23.55
C ARG A 493 -10.51 -25.80 22.49
N ALA A 494 -11.61 -25.13 22.15
CA ALA A 494 -11.59 -24.06 21.15
C ALA A 494 -10.63 -22.92 21.54
N ARG A 495 -10.54 -22.61 22.85
CA ARG A 495 -9.62 -21.59 23.39
C ARG A 495 -8.15 -21.94 23.19
N ASP A 496 -7.78 -23.23 23.16
CA ASP A 496 -6.38 -23.62 22.97
C ASP A 496 -5.92 -23.28 21.55
N LEU A 497 -6.77 -23.53 20.55
CA LEU A 497 -6.52 -23.08 19.17
C LEU A 497 -6.52 -21.55 19.08
N TRP A 498 -7.46 -20.88 19.74
CA TRP A 498 -7.51 -19.41 19.76
C TRP A 498 -6.22 -18.80 20.33
N THR A 499 -5.68 -19.35 21.42
CA THR A 499 -4.39 -18.92 21.98
C THR A 499 -3.27 -19.10 20.95
N CYS A 500 -3.19 -20.24 20.26
CA CYS A 500 -2.19 -20.44 19.21
C CYS A 500 -2.33 -19.47 18.03
N ILE A 501 -3.55 -19.07 17.67
CA ILE A 501 -3.81 -18.06 16.64
C ILE A 501 -3.23 -16.72 17.09
N VAL A 502 -3.53 -16.29 18.31
CA VAL A 502 -3.03 -15.03 18.88
C VAL A 502 -1.50 -15.06 19.01
N ASP A 503 -0.91 -16.15 19.48
CA ASP A 503 0.54 -16.30 19.59
C ASP A 503 1.23 -16.17 18.23
N SER A 504 0.67 -16.79 17.18
CA SER A 504 1.18 -16.67 15.81
C SER A 504 1.10 -15.23 15.30
N GLN A 505 0.01 -14.51 15.61
CA GLN A 505 -0.14 -13.10 15.27
C GLN A 505 0.85 -12.21 16.02
N VAL A 506 1.10 -12.48 17.29
CA VAL A 506 2.11 -11.75 18.10
C VAL A 506 3.51 -11.95 17.51
N GLU A 507 3.85 -13.17 17.08
CA GLU A 507 5.18 -13.46 16.52
C GLU A 507 5.37 -12.96 15.08
N SER A 508 4.35 -13.09 14.23
CA SER A 508 4.48 -12.94 12.77
C SER A 508 3.58 -11.88 12.12
N GLY A 509 2.63 -11.31 12.87
CA GLY A 509 1.57 -10.44 12.34
C GLY A 509 0.48 -11.18 11.54
N THR A 510 0.54 -12.51 11.45
CA THR A 510 -0.40 -13.37 10.71
C THR A 510 -0.78 -14.59 11.56
N PRO A 511 -1.88 -15.30 11.31
CA PRO A 511 -2.75 -15.23 10.14
C PRO A 511 -3.67 -14.00 10.14
N TYR A 512 -4.12 -13.61 8.94
CA TYR A 512 -5.30 -12.75 8.80
C TYR A 512 -6.54 -13.47 9.34
N LEU A 513 -7.53 -12.72 9.82
CA LEU A 513 -8.78 -13.29 10.33
C LEU A 513 -9.94 -12.75 9.49
N LEU A 514 -10.65 -13.64 8.80
CA LEU A 514 -11.84 -13.30 8.04
C LEU A 514 -12.99 -14.18 8.47
N TYR A 515 -14.19 -13.61 8.54
CA TYR A 515 -15.38 -14.30 9.03
C TYR A 515 -16.21 -14.81 7.85
N LYS A 516 -16.15 -16.13 7.64
CA LYS A 516 -16.78 -16.86 6.53
C LYS A 516 -18.26 -16.57 6.41
N ASP A 517 -18.98 -16.62 7.52
CA ASP A 517 -20.44 -16.53 7.51
C ASP A 517 -20.89 -15.12 7.22
N ALA A 518 -20.24 -14.12 7.82
CA ALA A 518 -20.47 -12.71 7.50
C ALA A 518 -20.16 -12.39 6.04
N ALA A 519 -19.05 -12.92 5.50
CA ALA A 519 -18.65 -12.73 4.12
C ALA A 519 -19.66 -13.31 3.13
N ASN A 520 -20.16 -14.52 3.40
CA ASN A 520 -21.12 -15.19 2.54
C ASN A 520 -22.55 -14.61 2.67
N ALA A 521 -23.04 -14.40 3.90
CA ALA A 521 -24.42 -13.95 4.14
C ALA A 521 -24.71 -12.52 3.64
N LYS A 522 -23.67 -11.69 3.47
CA LYS A 522 -23.78 -10.31 3.02
C LYS A 522 -23.28 -10.10 1.59
N SER A 523 -22.88 -11.17 0.90
CA SER A 523 -22.41 -11.05 -0.49
C SER A 523 -23.58 -10.98 -1.46
N ASN A 524 -23.52 -10.03 -2.39
CA ASN A 524 -24.45 -9.99 -3.52
C ASN A 524 -24.24 -11.17 -4.49
N GLN A 525 -23.14 -11.93 -4.36
CA GLN A 525 -22.82 -13.12 -5.16
C GLN A 525 -23.28 -14.43 -4.49
N GLN A 526 -24.03 -14.38 -3.39
CA GLN A 526 -24.50 -15.58 -2.67
C GLN A 526 -25.27 -16.58 -3.56
N ASN A 527 -25.85 -16.12 -4.65
CA ASN A 527 -26.59 -16.94 -5.62
C ASN A 527 -25.68 -17.85 -6.48
N LEU A 528 -24.37 -17.59 -6.52
CA LEU A 528 -23.39 -18.40 -7.26
C LEU A 528 -22.91 -19.60 -6.44
N GLY A 529 -22.85 -19.46 -5.13
CA GLY A 529 -22.43 -20.50 -4.19
C GLY A 529 -21.64 -19.94 -3.02
N THR A 530 -21.03 -20.84 -2.25
CA THR A 530 -20.24 -20.46 -1.06
C THR A 530 -18.88 -19.91 -1.49
N ILE A 531 -18.58 -18.69 -1.06
CA ILE A 531 -17.29 -18.02 -1.16
C ILE A 531 -16.32 -18.65 -0.16
N LYS A 532 -15.13 -19.03 -0.65
CA LYS A 532 -14.18 -19.86 0.10
C LYS A 532 -12.94 -19.12 0.60
N CYS A 533 -12.65 -17.95 0.08
CA CYS A 533 -11.49 -17.16 0.50
C CYS A 533 -11.69 -15.69 0.15
N SER A 534 -10.72 -14.88 0.54
CA SER A 534 -10.54 -13.51 0.07
C SER A 534 -9.25 -13.43 -0.77
N ASN A 535 -8.83 -12.23 -1.16
CA ASN A 535 -7.59 -11.98 -1.92
C ASN A 535 -6.36 -11.85 -1.00
N LEU A 536 -5.23 -11.42 -1.56
CA LEU A 536 -4.00 -11.17 -0.80
C LEU A 536 -4.18 -10.16 0.35
N CYS A 537 -4.98 -9.10 0.13
CA CYS A 537 -5.10 -7.96 1.03
C CYS A 537 -6.38 -7.97 1.88
N THR A 538 -7.18 -9.05 1.81
CA THR A 538 -8.36 -9.35 2.65
C THR A 538 -9.61 -8.47 2.43
N GLU A 539 -9.61 -7.61 1.41
CA GLU A 539 -10.71 -6.68 1.11
C GLU A 539 -11.71 -7.21 0.07
N ILE A 540 -11.32 -8.20 -0.73
CA ILE A 540 -12.16 -8.73 -1.82
C ILE A 540 -12.82 -10.04 -1.41
N VAL A 541 -14.14 -10.11 -1.57
CA VAL A 541 -14.95 -11.28 -1.24
C VAL A 541 -15.77 -11.65 -2.47
N GLU A 542 -15.16 -12.45 -3.34
CA GLU A 542 -15.75 -12.89 -4.59
C GLU A 542 -15.81 -14.41 -4.68
N TYR A 543 -16.86 -14.91 -5.33
CA TYR A 543 -17.04 -16.32 -5.60
C TYR A 543 -15.94 -16.84 -6.53
N THR A 544 -15.51 -18.08 -6.29
CA THR A 544 -14.61 -18.83 -7.16
C THR A 544 -15.22 -20.19 -7.42
N ALA A 545 -14.88 -20.80 -8.56
CA ALA A 545 -15.24 -22.16 -8.96
C ALA A 545 -13.97 -22.90 -9.44
N PRO A 546 -13.99 -24.24 -9.63
CA PRO A 546 -12.87 -24.94 -10.27
C PRO A 546 -12.47 -24.41 -11.65
N ASP A 547 -13.41 -23.80 -12.35
CA ASP A 547 -13.31 -23.21 -13.68
C ASP A 547 -13.38 -21.67 -13.68
N GLU A 548 -13.55 -21.06 -12.50
CA GLU A 548 -13.67 -19.60 -12.36
C GLU A 548 -12.65 -19.05 -11.35
N VAL A 549 -11.72 -18.24 -11.87
CA VAL A 549 -10.80 -17.42 -11.08
C VAL A 549 -11.40 -16.03 -10.97
N ALA A 550 -11.66 -15.58 -9.73
CA ALA A 550 -12.19 -14.23 -9.53
C ALA A 550 -11.09 -13.20 -9.73
N VAL A 551 -11.46 -12.01 -10.21
CA VAL A 551 -10.51 -10.96 -10.62
C VAL A 551 -10.98 -9.61 -10.08
N CYS A 552 -10.11 -8.98 -9.30
CA CYS A 552 -10.37 -7.66 -8.75
C CYS A 552 -9.72 -6.54 -9.56
N ASN A 553 -10.54 -5.56 -9.95
CA ASN A 553 -10.12 -4.32 -10.58
C ASN A 553 -10.31 -3.16 -9.58
N LEU A 554 -9.20 -2.47 -9.25
CA LEU A 554 -9.14 -1.46 -8.19
C LEU A 554 -8.84 -0.04 -8.72
#